data_AF-H3GZT2-F1
#
_entry.id   AF-H3GZT2-F1
#
_cell.length_a   1.000
_cell.length_b   1.000
_cell.length_c   1.000
_cell.angle_alpha   90.00
_cell.angle_beta   90.00
_cell.angle_gamma   90.00
#
_symmetry.space_group_name_H-M   'P 1'
#
loop_
_entity.id
_entity.type
_entity.pdbx_description
1 polymer ?
#
loop_
_entity_poly.entity_id
_entity_poly.type
_entity_poly.pdbx_seq_one_letter_code
_entity_poly.pdbx_strand_id
1 'polypeptide(L)'
;MSASGGSKDEQQMRDMVVRIQRLGFLLPTTRLDDEAYSFSIPGVGKLISAIKKTRTQILTTLQRTKYKEMHGQQLKKAKLKHSTFQLEFHLADMEGCGLIRRTKVTSGVLVALAEK
;
A
#
# COMPACT_ATOMS: atom_id res chain seq x y z
N MET A 1 -4.20 23.65 45.84
CA MET A 1 -4.00 22.19 45.92
C MET A 1 -4.93 21.56 44.90
N SER A 2 -4.35 21.11 43.79
CA SER A 2 -5.00 20.89 42.50
C SER A 2 -5.35 19.41 42.35
N ALA A 3 -6.57 19.00 42.67
CA ALA A 3 -6.98 17.59 42.66
C ALA A 3 -8.22 17.29 41.77
N SER A 4 -8.81 18.29 41.10
CA SER A 4 -10.03 18.09 40.30
C SER A 4 -9.82 17.91 38.79
N GLY A 5 -8.57 18.01 38.30
CA GLY A 5 -8.24 17.91 36.87
C GLY A 5 -8.12 16.47 36.35
N GLY A 6 -7.47 15.59 37.11
CA GLY A 6 -7.10 14.24 36.64
C GLY A 6 -8.28 13.35 36.26
N SER A 7 -9.39 13.38 37.01
CA SER A 7 -10.56 12.53 36.73
C SER A 7 -11.29 12.91 35.43
N LYS A 8 -11.30 14.19 35.06
CA LYS A 8 -11.93 14.65 33.81
C LYS A 8 -11.06 14.32 32.60
N ASP A 9 -9.75 14.48 32.73
CA ASP A 9 -8.79 14.20 31.67
C ASP A 9 -8.72 12.70 31.36
N GLU A 10 -8.74 11.85 32.38
CA GLU A 10 -8.81 10.39 32.21
C GLU A 10 -10.10 9.95 31.51
N GLN A 11 -11.24 10.53 31.88
CA GLN A 11 -12.52 10.21 31.23
C GLN A 11 -12.52 10.63 29.75
N GLN A 12 -12.00 11.83 29.45
CA GLN A 12 -11.85 12.28 28.06
C GLN A 12 -10.95 11.36 27.25
N MET A 13 -9.84 10.90 27.83
CA MET A 13 -8.93 9.96 27.17
C MET A 13 -9.63 8.63 26.87
N ARG A 14 -10.39 8.08 27.82
CA ARG A 14 -11.18 6.85 27.59
C ARG A 14 -12.20 7.04 26.47
N ASP A 15 -12.91 8.16 26.45
CA ASP A 15 -13.88 8.46 25.41
C ASP A 15 -13.21 8.57 24.03
N MET A 16 -12.01 9.16 23.96
CA MET A 16 -11.20 9.21 22.74
C MET A 16 -10.79 7.82 22.26
N VAL A 17 -10.28 6.97 23.16
CA VAL A 17 -9.87 5.59 22.82
C VAL A 17 -11.06 4.81 22.26
N VAL A 18 -12.22 4.86 22.91
CA VAL A 18 -13.46 4.21 22.44
C VAL A 18 -13.84 4.73 21.04
N ARG A 19 -13.75 6.04 20.81
CA ARG A 19 -14.06 6.63 19.51
C ARG A 19 -13.11 6.13 18.42
N ILE A 20 -11.81 6.10 18.67
CA ILE A 20 -10.79 5.68 17.70
C ILE A 20 -10.91 4.17 17.42
N GLN A 21 -11.22 3.37 18.44
CA GLN A 21 -11.51 1.94 18.28
C GLN A 21 -12.74 1.69 17.40
N ARG A 22 -13.84 2.42 17.62
CA ARG A 22 -15.07 2.32 16.78
C ARG A 22 -14.81 2.71 15.33
N LEU A 23 -13.90 3.65 15.09
CA LEU A 23 -13.47 4.03 13.74
C LEU A 23 -12.52 3.00 13.10
N GLY A 24 -12.08 1.98 13.86
CA GLY A 24 -11.24 0.89 13.37
C GLY A 24 -9.75 1.24 13.27
N PHE A 25 -9.30 2.30 13.95
CA PHE A 25 -7.88 2.69 14.00
C PHE A 25 -7.13 2.07 15.19
N LEU A 26 -7.84 1.53 16.17
CA LEU A 26 -7.28 0.76 17.26
C LEU A 26 -7.98 -0.60 17.33
N LEU A 27 -7.16 -1.65 17.39
CA LEU A 27 -7.61 -3.03 17.60
C LEU A 27 -7.22 -3.44 19.02
N PRO A 28 -8.15 -3.90 19.85
CA PRO A 28 -7.81 -4.39 21.18
C PRO A 28 -6.92 -5.62 21.04
N THR A 29 -5.86 -5.69 21.84
CA THR A 29 -5.04 -6.91 21.91
C THR A 29 -5.77 -7.98 22.72
N THR A 30 -5.44 -9.25 22.48
CA THR A 30 -6.03 -10.39 23.20
C THR A 30 -5.35 -10.69 24.53
N ARG A 31 -4.40 -9.85 24.96
CA ARG A 31 -3.72 -10.01 26.24
C ARG A 31 -4.64 -9.46 27.33
N LEU A 32 -5.00 -10.32 28.29
CA LEU A 32 -5.94 -9.99 29.36
C LEU A 32 -5.31 -9.11 30.44
N ASP A 33 -3.99 -8.98 30.39
CA ASP A 33 -3.09 -8.44 31.39
C ASP A 33 -2.64 -6.99 31.12
N ASP A 34 -2.94 -6.42 29.93
CA ASP A 34 -2.60 -5.04 29.56
C ASP A 34 -3.71 -4.38 28.72
N GLU A 35 -4.03 -3.12 29.03
CA GLU A 35 -4.88 -2.26 28.18
C GLU A 35 -4.07 -1.80 26.94
N ALA A 36 -3.74 -2.75 26.08
CA ALA A 36 -2.91 -2.54 24.90
C ALA A 36 -3.72 -2.62 23.59
N TYR A 37 -3.38 -1.75 22.64
CA TYR A 37 -4.02 -1.67 21.34
C TYR A 37 -2.98 -1.75 20.21
N SER A 38 -3.32 -2.46 19.15
CA SER A 38 -2.60 -2.39 17.88
C SER A 38 -3.18 -1.27 17.04
N PHE A 39 -2.32 -0.40 16.51
CA PHE A 39 -2.74 0.61 15.54
C PHE A 39 -3.09 -0.04 14.20
N SER A 40 -4.19 0.37 13.61
CA SER A 40 -4.67 -0.11 12.31
C SER A 40 -5.02 1.04 11.38
N ILE A 41 -4.94 0.77 10.07
CA ILE A 41 -5.42 1.68 9.03
C ILE A 41 -6.68 1.04 8.40
N PRO A 42 -7.88 1.54 8.71
CA PRO A 42 -9.12 1.03 8.13
C PRO A 42 -9.05 0.94 6.62
N GLY A 43 -9.42 -0.21 6.06
CA GLY A 43 -9.48 -0.40 4.61
C GLY A 43 -8.14 -0.58 3.90
N VAL A 44 -6.99 -0.59 4.61
CA VAL A 44 -5.65 -0.77 4.00
C VAL A 44 -5.53 -2.07 3.18
N GLY A 45 -6.27 -3.12 3.56
CA GLY A 45 -6.30 -4.38 2.79
C GLY A 45 -6.80 -4.20 1.35
N LYS A 46 -7.72 -3.26 1.10
CA LYS A 46 -8.19 -2.94 -0.27
C LYS A 46 -7.07 -2.30 -1.09
N LEU A 47 -6.32 -1.38 -0.48
CA LEU A 47 -5.16 -0.73 -1.09
C LEU A 47 -4.06 -1.74 -1.44
N ILE A 48 -3.67 -2.58 -0.47
CA ILE A 48 -2.67 -3.63 -0.68
C ILE A 48 -3.10 -4.57 -1.81
N SER A 49 -4.37 -4.97 -1.81
CA SER A 49 -4.93 -5.84 -2.85
C SER A 49 -4.93 -5.19 -4.23
N ALA A 50 -5.28 -3.90 -4.33
CA ALA A 50 -5.25 -3.12 -5.56
C ALA A 50 -3.83 -3.03 -6.15
N ILE A 51 -2.84 -2.73 -5.32
CA ILE A 51 -1.42 -2.67 -5.71
C ILE A 51 -0.95 -4.05 -6.17
N LYS A 52 -1.21 -5.11 -5.38
CA LYS A 52 -0.79 -6.48 -5.70
C LYS A 52 -1.39 -6.97 -7.03
N LYS A 53 -2.69 -6.76 -7.25
CA LYS A 53 -3.35 -7.16 -8.51
C LYS A 53 -2.81 -6.38 -9.71
N THR A 54 -2.53 -5.09 -9.54
CA THR A 54 -1.95 -4.25 -10.62
C THR A 54 -0.54 -4.71 -10.97
N ARG A 55 0.29 -5.03 -9.96
CA ARG A 55 1.62 -5.62 -10.14
C ARG A 55 1.55 -6.93 -10.92
N THR A 56 0.64 -7.84 -10.55
CA THR A 56 0.41 -9.07 -11.31
C THR A 56 -0.01 -8.78 -12.75
N GLN A 57 -0.92 -7.83 -12.98
CA GLN A 57 -1.34 -7.42 -14.33
C GLN A 57 -0.14 -6.96 -15.18
N ILE A 58 0.75 -6.13 -14.62
CA ILE A 58 1.95 -5.64 -15.32
C ILE A 58 2.90 -6.80 -15.62
N LEU A 59 3.19 -7.65 -14.64
CA LEU A 59 4.08 -8.81 -14.81
C LEU A 59 3.55 -9.77 -15.88
N THR A 60 2.26 -10.11 -15.84
CA THR A 60 1.63 -10.97 -16.86
C THR A 60 1.65 -10.31 -18.24
N THR A 61 1.52 -8.99 -18.33
CA THR A 61 1.63 -8.26 -19.60
C THR A 61 3.04 -8.39 -20.19
N LEU A 62 4.08 -8.18 -19.36
CA LEU A 62 5.47 -8.34 -19.78
C LEU A 62 5.76 -9.80 -20.18
N GLN A 63 5.34 -10.78 -19.38
CA GLN A 63 5.55 -12.22 -19.63
C GLN A 63 4.99 -12.71 -20.98
N ARG A 64 3.97 -12.03 -21.53
CA ARG A 64 3.36 -12.36 -22.82
C ARG A 64 4.10 -11.78 -24.03
N THR A 65 5.04 -10.88 -23.81
CA THR A 65 5.89 -10.33 -24.89
C THR A 65 7.03 -11.30 -25.20
N LYS A 66 7.49 -11.30 -26.46
CA LYS A 66 8.59 -12.19 -26.92
C LYS A 66 9.85 -12.09 -26.07
N TYR A 67 10.21 -10.87 -25.67
CA TYR A 67 11.45 -10.57 -24.96
C TYR A 67 11.22 -10.29 -23.46
N LYS A 68 10.00 -10.50 -22.94
CA LYS A 68 9.62 -10.18 -21.56
C LYS A 68 9.87 -8.71 -21.17
N GLU A 69 9.74 -7.84 -22.15
CA GLU A 69 9.97 -6.40 -22.06
C GLU A 69 9.00 -5.63 -22.96
N MET A 70 8.74 -4.38 -22.61
CA MET A 70 7.83 -3.50 -23.32
C MET A 70 8.22 -2.04 -23.13
N HIS A 71 8.01 -1.19 -24.13
CA HIS A 71 8.17 0.25 -23.96
C HIS A 71 7.16 0.79 -22.95
N GLY A 72 7.60 1.68 -22.05
CA GLY A 72 6.73 2.29 -21.04
C GLY A 72 5.52 3.00 -21.65
N GLN A 73 5.65 3.59 -22.85
CA GLN A 73 4.53 4.20 -23.57
C GLN A 73 3.47 3.20 -24.04
N GLN A 74 3.87 1.98 -24.39
CA GLN A 74 2.92 0.89 -24.71
C GLN A 74 2.24 0.39 -23.43
N LEU A 75 3.00 0.28 -22.33
CA LEU A 75 2.47 -0.13 -21.04
C LEU A 75 1.47 0.90 -20.48
N LYS A 76 1.68 2.21 -20.70
CA LYS A 76 0.71 3.28 -20.35
C LYS A 76 -0.64 3.12 -21.03
N LYS A 77 -0.68 2.52 -22.23
CA LYS A 77 -1.94 2.24 -22.95
C LYS A 77 -2.72 1.08 -22.32
N ALA A 78 -2.05 0.21 -21.56
CA ALA A 78 -2.72 -0.82 -20.80
C ALA A 78 -3.46 -0.18 -19.62
N LYS A 79 -4.79 -0.09 -19.70
CA LYS A 79 -5.63 0.40 -18.60
C LYS A 79 -5.37 -0.44 -17.34
N LEU A 80 -4.94 0.22 -16.26
CA LEU A 80 -4.78 -0.41 -14.94
C LEU A 80 -6.16 -0.62 -14.34
N LYS A 81 -6.55 -1.87 -14.11
CA LYS A 81 -7.93 -2.20 -13.74
C LYS A 81 -8.21 -2.15 -12.23
N HIS A 82 -7.16 -2.18 -11.42
CA HIS A 82 -7.29 -2.47 -9.99
C HIS A 82 -6.83 -1.34 -9.07
N SER A 83 -5.93 -0.48 -9.54
CA SER A 83 -5.35 0.61 -8.76
C SER A 83 -5.74 1.96 -9.35
N THR A 84 -5.94 2.93 -8.46
CA THR A 84 -6.15 4.35 -8.81
C THR A 84 -4.83 5.10 -8.99
N PHE A 85 -3.69 4.51 -8.60
CA PHE A 85 -2.39 5.12 -8.84
C PHE A 85 -2.00 5.06 -10.31
N GLN A 86 -1.23 6.06 -10.72
CA GLN A 86 -0.67 6.12 -12.07
C GLN A 86 0.34 4.98 -12.29
N LEU A 87 0.55 4.59 -13.55
CA LEU A 87 1.52 3.54 -13.90
C LEU A 87 2.92 3.84 -13.34
N GLU A 88 3.34 5.11 -13.31
CA GLU A 88 4.66 5.50 -12.81
C GLU A 88 4.89 5.11 -11.34
N PHE A 89 3.86 5.23 -10.49
CA PHE A 89 3.93 4.78 -9.10
C PHE A 89 4.23 3.27 -9.03
N HIS A 90 3.49 2.47 -9.81
CA HIS A 90 3.68 1.03 -9.84
C HIS A 90 5.05 0.63 -10.38
N LEU A 91 5.53 1.33 -11.41
CA LEU A 91 6.85 1.05 -11.98
C LEU A 91 7.98 1.37 -11.00
N ALA A 92 7.90 2.48 -10.28
CA ALA A 92 8.88 2.82 -9.25
C ALA A 92 8.85 1.82 -8.08
N ASP A 93 7.66 1.46 -7.59
CA ASP A 93 7.47 0.45 -6.54
C ASP A 93 8.03 -0.92 -6.96
N MET A 94 7.71 -1.36 -8.17
CA MET A 94 8.14 -2.67 -8.70
C MET A 94 9.64 -2.72 -8.97
N GLU A 95 10.25 -1.62 -9.43
CA GLU A 95 11.71 -1.52 -9.58
C GLU A 95 12.42 -1.52 -8.23
N GLY A 96 11.93 -0.75 -7.25
CA GLY A 96 12.47 -0.74 -5.89
C GLY A 96 12.38 -2.11 -5.19
N CYS A 97 11.39 -2.92 -5.55
CA CYS A 97 11.23 -4.29 -5.08
C CYS A 97 11.94 -5.35 -5.93
N GLY A 98 12.70 -4.96 -6.96
CA GLY A 98 13.46 -5.89 -7.82
C GLY A 98 12.60 -6.82 -8.68
N LEU A 99 11.37 -6.43 -9.02
CA LEU A 99 10.48 -7.23 -9.88
C LEU A 99 10.63 -6.93 -11.37
N ILE A 100 11.07 -5.71 -11.67
CA ILE A 100 11.31 -5.21 -13.02
C ILE A 100 12.60 -4.41 -13.04
N ARG A 101 13.10 -4.19 -14.25
CA ARG A 101 14.19 -3.27 -14.54
C ARG A 101 13.70 -2.23 -15.54
N ARG A 102 14.06 -0.95 -15.34
CA ARG A 102 13.81 0.12 -16.30
C ARG A 102 15.11 0.59 -16.92
N THR A 103 15.20 0.49 -18.24
CA THR A 103 16.38 0.93 -19.00
C THR A 103 16.00 2.11 -19.88
N LYS A 104 16.76 3.22 -19.79
CA LYS A 104 16.64 4.33 -20.73
C LYS A 104 17.26 3.92 -22.07
N VAL A 105 16.51 4.08 -23.14
CA VAL A 105 16.88 3.82 -24.53
C VAL A 105 16.55 5.05 -25.38
N THR A 106 17.03 5.08 -26.62
CA THR A 106 16.82 6.23 -27.53
C THR A 106 15.34 6.55 -27.77
N SER A 107 14.47 5.53 -27.75
CA SER A 107 13.01 5.65 -27.91
C SER A 107 12.22 5.84 -26.61
N GLY A 108 12.90 6.06 -25.47
CA GLY A 108 12.27 6.30 -24.17
C GLY A 108 12.70 5.31 -23.10
N VAL A 109 11.75 4.78 -22.32
CA VAL A 109 12.03 3.81 -21.26
C VAL A 109 11.53 2.44 -21.68
N LEU A 110 12.41 1.45 -21.60
CA LEU A 110 12.09 0.04 -21.75
C LEU A 110 11.91 -0.57 -20.36
N VAL A 111 10.81 -1.30 -20.17
CA VAL A 111 10.49 -1.98 -18.91
C VAL A 111 10.61 -3.48 -19.17
N ALA A 112 11.49 -4.15 -18.43
CA ALA A 112 11.74 -5.59 -18.53
C ALA A 112 11.47 -6.27 -17.19
N LEU A 113 11.18 -7.58 -17.21
CA LEU A 113 11.24 -8.36 -15.97
C LEU A 113 12.67 -8.33 -15.41
N ALA A 114 12.80 -8.30 -14.08
CA ALA A 114 14.10 -8.47 -13.46
C ALA A 114 14.62 -9.89 -13.72
N GLU A 115 15.92 -10.01 -13.97
CA GLU A 115 16.59 -11.31 -13.98
C GLU A 115 16.63 -11.87 -12.56
N LYS A 116 16.44 -13.19 -12.43
CA LYS A 116 16.56 -13.87 -11.15
C LYS A 116 18.01 -13.97 -10.72
#